data_AF-A0A822A3M4-F1
#
_entry.id   AF-A0A822A3M4-F1
#
_cell.length_a   1.000
_cell.length_b   1.000
_cell.length_c   1.000
_cell.angle_alpha   90.00
_cell.angle_beta   90.00
_cell.angle_gamma   90.00
#
_symmetry.space_group_name_H-M   'P 1'
#
loop_
_entity.id
_entity.type
_entity.pdbx_description
1 polymer ?
#
loop_
_entity_poly.entity_id
_entity_poly.type
_entity_poly.pdbx_seq_one_letter_code
_entity_poly.pdbx_strand_id
1 'polypeptide(L)' 'CPTSIPLWLLLIELEINNGQLIKARANLEKARLRNPATPELWLASVRLEVNAGNVQQAKVMIAR' A
#
# COMPACT_ATOMS: atom_id res chain seq x y z
N CYS A 1 -11.42 8.69 -9.26
CA CYS A 1 -12.24 7.48 -8.96
C CYS A 1 -11.75 6.83 -7.65
N PRO A 2 -12.29 7.20 -6.48
CA PRO A 2 -11.79 6.73 -5.18
C PRO A 2 -12.12 5.25 -4.86
N THR A 3 -13.09 4.67 -5.56
CA THR A 3 -13.62 3.31 -5.35
C THR A 3 -12.93 2.22 -6.18
N SER A 4 -12.12 2.60 -7.19
CA SER A 4 -11.47 1.62 -8.06
C SER A 4 -10.18 1.13 -7.43
N ILE A 5 -10.24 -0.07 -6.84
CA ILE A 5 -9.09 -0.75 -6.21
C ILE A 5 -7.94 -0.99 -7.22
N PRO A 6 -8.19 -1.47 -8.45
CA PRO A 6 -7.10 -1.70 -9.42
C PRO A 6 -6.33 -0.42 -9.75
N LEU A 7 -7.02 0.72 -9.79
CA LEU A 7 -6.42 2.01 -10.12
C LEU A 7 -5.51 2.49 -8.98
N TRP A 8 -5.90 2.26 -7.72
CA TRP A 8 -5.01 2.47 -6.59
C TRP A 8 -3.77 1.59 -6.71
N LEU A 9 -3.92 0.28 -6.90
CA LEU A 9 -2.78 -0.65 -6.99
C LEU A 9 -1.78 -0.24 -8.09
N LEU A 10 -2.27 0.09 -9.29
CA LEU A 10 -1.43 0.57 -10.40
C LEU A 10 -0.69 1.87 -10.07
N LEU A 11 -1.35 2.81 -9.39
CA LEU A 11 -0.70 4.05 -8.93
C LEU A 11 0.47 3.73 -7.99
N ILE A 12 0.30 2.76 -7.10
CA ILE A 12 1.30 2.41 -6.07
C ILE A 12 2.47 1.69 -6.73
N GLU A 13 2.20 0.78 -7.66
CA GLU A 13 3.23 0.13 -8.48
C GLU A 13 4.04 1.15 -9.27
N LEU A 14 3.39 2.14 -9.87
CA LEU A 14 4.07 3.22 -10.58
C LEU A 14 4.98 4.02 -9.64
N GLU A 15 4.51 4.35 -8.44
CA GLU A 15 5.30 5.09 -7.45
C GLU A 15 6.49 4.28 -6.93
N ILE A 16 6.32 2.97 -6.70
CA ILE A 16 7.42 2.07 -6.32
C ILE A 16 8.47 2.00 -7.44
N ASN A 17 8.03 1.80 -8.68
CA ASN A 17 8.93 1.72 -9.84
C ASN A 17 9.70 3.02 -10.06
N ASN A 18 9.13 4.15 -9.68
CA ASN A 18 9.78 5.46 -9.75
C ASN A 18 10.60 5.81 -8.49
N GLY A 19 10.80 4.86 -7.56
CA GLY A 19 11.53 5.06 -6.31
C GLY A 19 10.84 5.95 -5.28
N GLN A 20 9.56 6.31 -5.48
CA GLN A 20 8.80 7.22 -4.64
C GLN A 20 8.07 6.49 -3.50
N LEU A 21 8.80 5.70 -2.70
CA LEU A 21 8.24 4.87 -1.62
C LEU A 21 7.43 5.66 -0.58
N ILE A 22 7.85 6.90 -0.27
CA ILE A 22 7.14 7.76 0.69
C ILE A 22 5.75 8.13 0.16
N LYS A 23 5.63 8.44 -1.14
CA LYS A 23 4.33 8.76 -1.76
C LYS A 23 3.46 7.52 -1.88
N ALA A 24 4.05 6.39 -2.25
CA ALA A 24 3.37 5.09 -2.30
C ALA A 24 2.72 4.74 -0.94
N ARG A 25 3.41 4.96 0.18
CA ARG A 25 2.81 4.80 1.53
C ARG A 25 1.63 5.73 1.77
N ALA A 26 1.80 7.02 1.49
CA ALA A 26 0.76 8.02 1.74
C ALA A 26 -0.50 7.72 0.90
N ASN A 27 -0.32 7.25 -0.34
CA ASN A 27 -1.41 6.84 -1.21
C ASN A 27 -2.05 5.51 -0.79
N LEU A 28 -1.26 4.53 -0.33
CA LEU A 28 -1.78 3.29 0.28
C LEU A 28 -2.66 3.58 1.50
N GLU A 29 -2.23 4.51 2.35
CA GLU A 29 -2.98 4.90 3.55
C GLU A 29 -4.31 5.56 3.18
N LYS A 30 -4.30 6.48 2.21
CA LYS A 30 -5.53 7.06 1.65
C LYS A 30 -6.44 6.00 1.04
N ALA A 31 -5.87 5.05 0.29
CA ALA A 31 -6.63 3.97 -0.35
C ALA A 31 -7.34 3.10 0.70
N ARG A 32 -6.66 2.74 1.79
CA ARG A 32 -7.22 1.97 2.91
C ARG A 32 -8.29 2.75 3.68
N LEU A 33 -8.09 4.04 3.92
CA LEU A 33 -9.10 4.90 4.57
C LEU A 33 -10.39 4.99 3.74
N ARG A 34 -10.27 5.00 2.42
CA ARG A 34 -11.42 5.06 1.50
C ARG A 34 -12.06 3.69 1.27
N ASN A 35 -11.28 2.61 1.33
CA ASN A 35 -11.72 1.25 1.04
C ASN A 35 -11.25 0.27 2.14
N PRO A 36 -11.78 0.37 3.37
CA PRO A 36 -11.27 -0.38 4.53
C PRO A 36 -11.46 -1.89 4.42
N ALA A 37 -12.47 -2.36 3.69
CA ALA A 37 -12.79 -3.78 3.52
C ALA A 37 -12.05 -4.45 2.34
N THR A 38 -10.89 -3.90 1.95
CA THR A 38 -10.14 -4.37 0.77
C THR A 38 -8.82 -5.04 1.19
N PRO A 39 -8.75 -6.38 1.24
CA PRO A 39 -7.54 -7.10 1.66
C PRO A 39 -6.36 -6.88 0.71
N GLU A 40 -6.59 -6.61 -0.57
CA GLU A 40 -5.54 -6.38 -1.57
C GLU A 40 -4.66 -5.17 -1.22
N LEU A 41 -5.27 -4.11 -0.65
CA LEU A 41 -4.53 -2.90 -0.24
C LEU A 41 -3.65 -3.16 1.00
N TRP A 42 -4.08 -4.04 1.90
CA TRP A 42 -3.28 -4.47 3.04
C TRP A 42 -2.10 -5.33 2.59
N LEU A 43 -2.34 -6.27 1.68
CA LEU A 43 -1.29 -7.10 1.10
C LEU A 43 -0.24 -6.24 0.37
N ALA A 44 -0.69 -5.25 -0.41
CA ALA A 44 0.20 -4.31 -1.09
C ALA A 44 1.04 -3.49 -0.09
N SER A 45 0.45 -3.08 1.04
CA SER A 45 1.17 -2.37 2.11
C SER A 45 2.25 -3.22 2.77
N VAL A 46 1.93 -4.49 3.06
CA VAL A 46 2.91 -5.44 3.62
C VAL A 46 4.06 -5.67 2.65
N ARG A 47 3.76 -5.92 1.37
CA ARG A 47 4.78 -6.11 0.33
C ARG A 47 5.68 -4.90 0.17
N LEU A 48 5.11 -3.69 0.20
CA LEU A 48 5.88 -2.46 0.14
C LEU A 48 6.89 -2.36 1.29
N GLU A 49 6.47 -2.60 2.52
CA GLU A 49 7.38 -2.50 3.68
C GLU A 49 8.41 -3.63 3.72
N VAL A 50 8.06 -4.85 3.30
CA VAL A 50 9.03 -5.94 3.15
C VAL A 50 10.10 -5.57 2.12
N ASN A 51 9.69 -5.06 0.96
CA ASN A 51 10.63 -4.63 -0.08
C ASN A 51 11.48 -3.42 0.34
N ALA A 52 10.95 -2.56 1.21
CA ALA A 52 11.68 -1.44 1.79
C ALA A 52 12.61 -1.85 2.95
N GLY A 53 12.62 -3.13 3.36
CA GLY A 53 13.41 -3.63 4.51
C GLY A 53 12.78 -3.38 5.88
N ASN A 54 11.58 -2.80 5.94
CA ASN A 54 10.85 -2.45 7.16
C ASN A 54 10.00 -3.61 7.67
N VAL A 55 10.64 -4.74 7.97
CA VAL A 55 9.96 -5.99 8.35
C VAL A 55 9.11 -5.84 9.61
N GLN A 56 9.51 -4.98 10.56
CA GLN A 56 8.72 -4.73 11.78
C GLN A 56 7.36 -4.08 11.46
N GLN A 57 7.37 -3.11 10.55
CA GLN A 57 6.15 -2.42 10.14
C GLN A 57 5.23 -3.32 9.31
N ALA A 58 5.82 -4.19 8.49
CA ALA A 58 5.08 -5.23 7.79
C ALA A 58 4.37 -6.19 8.76
N LYS A 59 5.04 -6.62 9.84
CA LYS A 59 4.45 -7.50 10.87
C LYS A 59 3.28 -6.83 11.59
N VAL A 60 3.41 -5.56 11.94
CA VAL A 60 2.31 -4.78 12.57
C VAL A 60 1.10 -4.71 11.64
N MET A 61 1.30 -4.62 10.33
CA MET A 61 0.21 -4.59 9.36
C MET A 61 -0.45 -5.94 9.12
N ILE A 62 0.25 -7.06 9.30
CA ILE A 62 -0.33 -8.41 9.23
C ILE A 62 -1.14 -8.74 10.50
N ALA A 63 -0.71 -8.24 11.66
CA ALA A 63 -1.36 -8.53 12.94
C ALA A 63 -2.70 -7.80 13.15
N ARG A 64 -3.13 -7.00 12.18
CA ARG A 64 -4.28 -6.10 12.27
C ARG A 64 -5.42 -6.58 11.38
#